data_AF-A0A183CBU9-F1
#
_entry.id   AF-A0A183CBU9-F1
#
_cell.length_a   1.000
_cell.length_b   1.000
_cell.length_c   1.000
_cell.angle_alpha   90.00
_cell.angle_beta   90.00
_cell.angle_gamma   90.00
#
_symmetry.space_group_name_H-M   'P 1'
#
loop_
_entity.id
_entity.type
_entity.pdbx_description
1 polymer ?
#
loop_
_entity_poly.entity_id
_entity_poly.type
_entity_poly.pdbx_seq_one_letter_code
_entity_poly.pdbx_strand_id
1 'polypeptide(L)'
;MSTTIITVERSRLIEDGYSQLGSLSLSALKGTVRVKFINQQGLDEAGIDQDGVFKEFLELTLKRVFDPDLNLFKSTSDKLLYPSSTSTIHDDHLDLFKFVGRMLAKAVYEGICVDVQLAPVLLAAVLGKQLHPFDELATLDPVLYKNLTFLKHYSDSDDVADLELTFCAQEEFLGRITTVELISGGRDIKVDNEN
;
A
#
# COMPACT_ATOMS: atom_id res chain seq x y z
N MET A 1 -29.19 11.63 -9.87
CA MET A 1 -27.93 11.38 -9.14
C MET A 1 -27.05 12.61 -9.26
N SER A 2 -26.25 12.95 -8.26
CA SER A 2 -25.32 14.10 -8.36
C SER A 2 -24.22 13.80 -9.38
N THR A 3 -23.79 14.82 -10.11
CA THR A 3 -22.64 14.75 -11.03
C THR A 3 -21.54 15.64 -10.47
N THR A 4 -20.35 15.07 -10.32
CA THR A 4 -19.14 15.79 -9.94
C THR A 4 -18.26 15.90 -11.17
N ILE A 5 -17.78 17.10 -11.50
CA ILE A 5 -16.84 17.32 -12.60
C ILE A 5 -15.50 17.69 -11.97
N ILE A 6 -14.43 17.00 -12.37
CA ILE A 6 -13.07 17.31 -11.94
C ILE A 6 -12.21 17.65 -13.15
N THR A 7 -11.24 18.53 -12.95
CA THR A 7 -10.25 18.90 -13.97
C THR A 7 -8.89 18.37 -13.54
N VAL A 8 -8.21 17.62 -14.41
CA VAL A 8 -6.97 16.91 -14.06
C VAL A 8 -5.91 17.18 -15.12
N GLU A 9 -4.73 17.60 -14.70
CA GLU A 9 -3.56 17.59 -15.57
C GLU A 9 -2.93 16.19 -15.60
N ARG A 10 -2.60 15.66 -16.79
CA ARG A 10 -2.05 14.29 -16.92
C ARG A 10 -0.77 14.06 -16.13
N SER A 11 0.02 15.10 -15.89
CA SER A 11 1.25 15.01 -15.10
C SER A 11 1.01 15.05 -13.58
N ARG A 12 -0.21 15.41 -13.15
CA ARG A 12 -0.60 15.67 -11.76
C ARG A 12 -1.84 14.87 -11.34
N LEU A 13 -1.94 13.64 -11.83
CA LEU A 13 -3.10 12.75 -11.62
C LEU A 13 -3.47 12.58 -10.14
N ILE A 14 -2.46 12.38 -9.29
CA ILE A 14 -2.65 12.12 -7.87
C ILE A 14 -3.06 13.42 -7.18
N GLU A 15 -2.36 14.51 -7.43
CA GLU A 15 -2.54 15.80 -6.77
C GLU A 15 -3.90 16.41 -7.10
N ASP A 16 -4.24 16.48 -8.38
CA ASP A 16 -5.51 17.04 -8.85
C ASP A 16 -6.68 16.11 -8.49
N GLY A 17 -6.48 14.80 -8.59
CA GLY A 17 -7.46 13.79 -8.17
C GLY A 17 -7.75 13.84 -6.67
N TYR A 18 -6.70 13.85 -5.85
CA TYR A 18 -6.78 13.89 -4.39
C TYR A 18 -7.47 15.18 -3.91
N SER A 19 -7.05 16.33 -4.42
CA SER A 19 -7.60 17.62 -4.00
C SER A 19 -9.11 17.77 -4.29
N GLN A 20 -9.60 17.17 -5.38
CA GLN A 20 -11.00 17.30 -5.80
C GLN A 20 -11.89 16.13 -5.33
N LEU A 21 -11.36 14.92 -5.18
CA LEU A 21 -12.13 13.71 -4.83
C LEU A 21 -11.90 13.20 -3.40
N GLY A 22 -10.75 13.53 -2.80
CA GLY A 22 -10.31 12.99 -1.51
C GLY A 22 -11.27 13.33 -0.37
N SER A 23 -11.81 14.54 -0.36
CA SER A 23 -12.71 15.06 0.68
C SER A 23 -14.20 14.97 0.32
N LEU A 24 -14.57 14.43 -0.84
CA LEU A 24 -15.98 14.34 -1.24
C LEU A 24 -16.81 13.54 -0.23
N SER A 25 -18.07 13.92 -0.08
CA SER A 25 -19.02 13.08 0.67
C SER A 25 -19.21 11.74 -0.04
N LEU A 26 -19.57 10.70 0.71
CA LEU A 26 -19.85 9.38 0.14
C LEU A 26 -20.98 9.43 -0.90
N SER A 27 -21.98 10.29 -0.70
CA SER A 27 -23.07 10.47 -1.66
C SER A 27 -22.59 11.12 -2.96
N ALA A 28 -21.70 12.11 -2.89
CA ALA A 28 -21.10 12.73 -4.07
C ALA A 28 -20.17 11.74 -4.81
N LEU A 29 -19.37 10.96 -4.08
CA LEU A 29 -18.48 9.97 -4.66
C LEU A 29 -19.26 8.83 -5.34
N LYS A 30 -20.42 8.41 -4.80
CA LYS A 30 -21.32 7.44 -5.45
C LYS A 30 -22.06 8.00 -6.67
N GLY A 31 -22.12 9.32 -6.81
CA GLY A 31 -22.63 9.98 -8.00
C GLY A 31 -21.71 9.80 -9.21
N THR A 32 -22.13 10.31 -10.36
CA THR A 32 -21.32 10.26 -11.59
C THR A 32 -20.13 11.21 -11.45
N VAL A 33 -18.92 10.70 -11.65
CA VAL A 33 -17.70 11.52 -11.72
C VAL A 33 -17.33 11.68 -13.19
N ARG A 34 -17.24 12.91 -13.67
CA ARG A 34 -16.74 13.25 -15.02
C ARG A 34 -15.37 13.89 -14.88
N VAL A 35 -14.44 13.44 -15.71
CA VAL A 35 -13.07 13.97 -15.72
C VAL A 35 -12.86 14.77 -16.99
N LYS A 36 -12.23 15.93 -16.83
CA LYS A 36 -11.75 16.78 -17.90
C LYS A 36 -10.22 16.83 -17.83
N PHE A 37 -9.55 16.25 -18.82
CA PHE A 37 -8.10 16.38 -18.91
C PHE A 37 -7.70 17.74 -19.48
N ILE A 38 -6.66 18.32 -18.90
CA ILE A 38 -6.01 19.54 -19.38
C ILE A 38 -4.51 19.31 -19.56
N ASN A 39 -3.91 20.04 -20.49
CA ASN A 39 -2.46 20.06 -20.65
C ASN A 39 -1.79 21.03 -19.65
N GLN A 40 -0.46 21.11 -19.67
CA GLN A 40 0.33 22.02 -18.82
C GLN A 40 0.00 23.51 -18.97
N GLN A 41 -0.65 23.91 -20.07
CA GLN A 41 -1.10 25.27 -20.32
C GLN A 41 -2.55 25.51 -19.82
N GLY A 42 -3.17 24.49 -19.20
CA GLY A 42 -4.56 24.54 -18.74
C GLY A 42 -5.59 24.41 -19.85
N LEU A 43 -5.17 24.05 -21.06
CA LEU A 43 -6.07 23.90 -22.21
C LEU A 43 -6.66 22.50 -22.25
N ASP A 44 -7.94 22.44 -22.63
CA ASP A 44 -8.71 21.21 -22.78
C ASP A 44 -8.00 20.23 -23.72
N GLU A 45 -7.80 19.02 -23.24
CA GLU A 45 -7.46 17.91 -24.12
C GLU A 45 -8.74 17.39 -24.78
N ALA A 46 -8.74 17.26 -26.11
CA ALA A 46 -9.89 16.74 -26.84
C ALA A 46 -10.17 15.29 -26.40
N GLY A 47 -11.20 15.10 -25.58
CA GLY A 47 -11.67 13.78 -25.17
C GLY A 47 -12.40 13.08 -26.31
N ILE A 48 -12.16 11.77 -26.47
CA ILE A 48 -12.81 10.93 -27.48
C ILE A 48 -14.22 10.53 -27.02
N ASP A 49 -14.43 10.33 -25.71
CA ASP A 49 -15.68 9.83 -25.14
C ASP A 49 -16.60 10.94 -24.60
N GLN A 50 -17.82 10.99 -25.12
CA GLN A 50 -18.88 11.92 -24.68
C GLN A 50 -19.41 11.62 -23.26
N ASP A 51 -19.16 10.42 -22.72
CA ASP A 51 -19.58 10.00 -21.38
C ASP A 51 -18.54 10.28 -20.27
N GLY A 52 -17.35 10.77 -20.66
CA GLY A 52 -16.27 11.18 -19.76
C GLY A 52 -15.17 10.12 -19.60
N VAL A 53 -13.96 10.59 -19.32
CA VAL A 53 -12.72 9.77 -19.24
C VAL A 53 -12.40 9.33 -17.82
N PHE A 54 -13.43 9.03 -17.01
CA PHE A 54 -13.24 8.62 -15.61
C PHE A 54 -12.48 7.30 -15.48
N LYS A 55 -12.81 6.31 -16.32
CA LYS A 55 -12.09 5.02 -16.33
C LYS A 55 -10.60 5.22 -16.63
N GLU A 56 -10.27 6.02 -17.64
CA GLU A 56 -8.88 6.33 -17.99
C GLU A 56 -8.16 7.02 -16.81
N PHE A 57 -8.77 8.04 -16.22
CA PHE A 57 -8.23 8.70 -15.03
C PHE A 57 -7.98 7.73 -13.88
N LEU A 58 -8.93 6.83 -13.61
CA LEU A 58 -8.83 5.85 -12.55
C LEU A 58 -7.67 4.88 -12.80
N GLU A 59 -7.56 4.33 -14.01
CA GLU A 59 -6.47 3.41 -14.39
C GLU A 59 -5.11 4.08 -14.31
N LEU A 60 -4.97 5.31 -14.83
CA LEU A 60 -3.72 6.07 -14.78
C LEU A 60 -3.32 6.45 -13.34
N THR A 61 -4.30 6.86 -12.52
CA THR A 61 -4.07 7.20 -11.12
C THR A 61 -3.62 5.96 -10.35
N LEU A 62 -4.31 4.83 -10.50
CA LEU A 62 -3.95 3.57 -9.85
C LEU A 62 -2.56 3.08 -10.29
N LYS A 63 -2.24 3.20 -11.58
CA LYS A 63 -0.90 2.88 -12.09
C LYS A 63 0.18 3.73 -11.42
N ARG A 64 -0.06 5.03 -11.21
CA ARG A 64 0.93 5.92 -10.56
C ARG A 64 1.07 5.65 -9.07
N VAL A 65 -0.03 5.39 -8.35
CA VAL A 65 0.03 5.16 -6.89
C VAL A 65 0.66 3.83 -6.51
N PHE A 66 0.55 2.81 -7.38
CA PHE A 66 1.20 1.50 -7.19
C PHE A 66 2.59 1.41 -7.81
N ASP A 67 3.08 2.49 -8.41
CA ASP A 67 4.46 2.58 -8.86
C ASP A 67 5.41 2.57 -7.64
N PRO A 68 6.34 1.61 -7.55
CA PRO A 68 7.29 1.53 -6.43
C PRO A 68 8.09 2.81 -6.22
N ASP A 69 8.34 3.59 -7.28
CA ASP A 69 9.09 4.85 -7.18
C ASP A 69 8.35 5.91 -6.35
N LEU A 70 7.01 5.81 -6.27
CA LEU A 70 6.23 6.69 -5.41
C LEU A 70 6.32 6.29 -3.93
N ASN A 71 6.88 5.14 -3.58
CA ASN A 71 7.04 4.70 -2.19
C ASN A 71 5.73 4.58 -1.37
N LEU A 72 4.54 4.67 -1.98
CA LEU A 72 3.27 4.42 -1.27
C LEU A 72 3.02 2.94 -1.05
N PHE A 73 3.25 2.12 -2.08
CA PHE A 73 3.10 0.67 -2.04
C PHE A 73 4.41 -0.01 -2.42
N LYS A 74 4.60 -1.21 -1.89
CA LYS A 74 5.67 -2.14 -2.27
C LYS A 74 5.03 -3.43 -2.78
N SER A 75 5.78 -4.18 -3.56
CA SER A 75 5.35 -5.49 -4.06
C SER A 75 6.22 -6.61 -3.49
N THR A 76 5.62 -7.79 -3.29
CA THR A 76 6.36 -9.03 -3.06
C THR A 76 7.06 -9.48 -4.36
N SER A 77 7.82 -10.58 -4.30
CA SER A 77 8.38 -11.23 -5.50
C SER A 77 7.31 -11.62 -6.52
N ASP A 78 6.10 -11.94 -6.04
CA ASP A 78 4.96 -12.35 -6.85
C ASP A 78 4.10 -11.16 -7.32
N LYS A 79 4.63 -9.94 -7.20
CA LYS A 79 3.96 -8.68 -7.59
C LYS A 79 2.70 -8.35 -6.78
N LEU A 80 2.54 -8.93 -5.60
CA LEU A 80 1.44 -8.64 -4.69
C LEU A 80 1.71 -7.35 -3.94
N LEU A 81 0.79 -6.38 -4.03
CA LEU A 81 0.94 -5.03 -3.50
C LEU A 81 0.50 -4.92 -2.03
N TYR A 82 1.32 -4.25 -1.23
CA TYR A 82 1.04 -3.92 0.18
C TYR A 82 1.59 -2.52 0.54
N PRO A 83 1.09 -1.86 1.59
CA PRO A 83 1.56 -0.53 1.97
C PRO A 83 3.06 -0.52 2.28
N SER A 84 3.79 0.47 1.77
CA SER A 84 5.22 0.60 2.04
C SER A 84 5.48 1.26 3.39
N SER A 85 6.44 0.74 4.15
CA SER A 85 6.95 1.39 5.36
C SER A 85 7.63 2.74 5.06
N THR A 86 8.16 2.92 3.85
CA THR A 86 8.80 4.18 3.38
C THR A 86 7.80 5.24 2.90
N SER A 87 6.50 4.96 2.97
CA SER A 87 5.45 5.90 2.53
C SER A 87 5.46 7.23 3.30
N THR A 88 6.02 7.24 4.52
CA THR A 88 6.22 8.42 5.36
C THR A 88 7.13 9.49 4.75
N ILE A 89 7.78 9.23 3.61
CA ILE A 89 8.42 10.28 2.80
C ILE A 89 7.42 11.33 2.30
N HIS A 90 6.13 10.97 2.22
CA HIS A 90 5.04 11.90 1.97
C HIS A 90 4.39 12.28 3.31
N ASP A 91 4.37 13.56 3.62
CA ASP A 91 3.77 14.07 4.88
C ASP A 91 2.29 13.69 5.01
N ASP A 92 1.57 13.57 3.89
CA ASP A 92 0.15 13.26 3.79
C ASP A 92 -0.13 11.78 3.41
N HIS A 93 0.84 10.88 3.59
CA HIS A 93 0.72 9.47 3.13
C HIS A 93 -0.55 8.75 3.62
N LEU A 94 -1.02 9.03 4.84
CA LEU A 94 -2.25 8.43 5.37
C LEU A 94 -3.49 8.89 4.60
N ASP A 95 -3.54 10.15 4.18
CA ASP A 95 -4.63 10.69 3.39
C ASP A 95 -4.55 10.23 1.93
N LEU A 96 -3.34 10.04 1.40
CA LEU A 96 -3.14 9.38 0.12
C LEU A 96 -3.63 7.92 0.16
N PHE A 97 -3.35 7.15 1.21
CA PHE A 97 -3.91 5.79 1.37
C PHE A 97 -5.45 5.81 1.41
N LYS A 98 -6.06 6.76 2.13
CA LYS A 98 -7.53 6.91 2.13
C LYS A 98 -8.04 7.22 0.72
N PHE A 99 -7.37 8.08 -0.03
CA PHE A 99 -7.73 8.40 -1.40
C PHE A 99 -7.63 7.19 -2.33
N VAL A 100 -6.53 6.44 -2.29
CA VAL A 100 -6.36 5.19 -3.05
C VAL A 100 -7.48 4.20 -2.70
N GLY A 101 -7.76 4.02 -1.41
CA GLY A 101 -8.87 3.17 -0.95
C GLY A 101 -10.21 3.61 -1.52
N ARG A 102 -10.50 4.92 -1.57
CA ARG A 102 -11.72 5.47 -2.17
C ARG A 102 -11.79 5.25 -3.69
N MET A 103 -10.65 5.36 -4.39
CA MET A 103 -10.58 5.08 -5.84
C MET A 103 -10.84 3.61 -6.15
N LEU A 104 -10.22 2.70 -5.39
CA LEU A 104 -10.50 1.25 -5.48
C LEU A 104 -11.97 0.94 -5.17
N ALA A 105 -12.54 1.53 -4.11
CA ALA A 105 -13.96 1.36 -3.80
C ALA A 105 -14.87 1.90 -4.91
N LYS A 106 -14.51 3.01 -5.54
CA LYS A 106 -15.23 3.58 -6.68
C LYS A 106 -15.14 2.68 -7.91
N ALA A 107 -13.97 2.06 -8.17
CA ALA A 107 -13.81 1.05 -9.23
C ALA A 107 -14.80 -0.11 -9.04
N VAL A 108 -14.84 -0.67 -7.83
CA VAL A 108 -15.77 -1.76 -7.47
C VAL A 108 -17.23 -1.31 -7.62
N TYR A 109 -17.57 -0.11 -7.13
CA TYR A 109 -18.94 0.42 -7.20
C TYR A 109 -19.45 0.62 -8.63
N GLU A 110 -18.58 1.05 -9.56
CA GLU A 110 -18.91 1.27 -10.97
C GLU A 110 -18.74 0.00 -11.83
N GLY A 111 -18.26 -1.12 -11.26
CA GLY A 111 -17.97 -2.34 -12.00
C GLY A 111 -16.78 -2.21 -12.96
N ILE A 112 -15.82 -1.33 -12.65
CA ILE A 112 -14.61 -1.12 -13.45
C ILE A 112 -13.54 -2.12 -12.97
N CYS A 113 -13.15 -3.04 -13.85
CA CYS A 113 -12.01 -3.93 -13.61
C CYS A 113 -10.70 -3.15 -13.73
N VAL A 114 -9.87 -3.21 -12.70
CA VAL A 114 -8.52 -2.61 -12.66
C VAL A 114 -7.48 -3.72 -12.47
N ASP A 115 -6.33 -3.59 -13.12
CA ASP A 115 -5.23 -4.56 -13.01
C ASP A 115 -4.39 -4.28 -11.76
N VAL A 116 -4.92 -4.68 -10.60
CA VAL A 116 -4.30 -4.48 -9.30
C VAL A 116 -4.37 -5.77 -8.50
N GLN A 117 -3.21 -6.29 -8.08
CA GLN A 117 -3.11 -7.50 -7.28
C GLN A 117 -2.68 -7.13 -5.86
N LEU A 118 -3.64 -6.95 -4.97
CA LEU A 118 -3.37 -6.68 -3.57
C LEU A 118 -2.95 -7.96 -2.85
N ALA A 119 -2.01 -7.84 -1.92
CA ALA A 119 -1.57 -8.96 -1.09
C ALA A 119 -2.74 -9.53 -0.27
N PRO A 120 -2.88 -10.87 -0.16
CA PRO A 120 -3.95 -11.51 0.60
C PRO A 120 -4.06 -10.99 2.05
N VAL A 121 -2.92 -10.76 2.71
CA VAL A 121 -2.87 -10.19 4.07
C VAL A 121 -3.54 -8.80 4.14
N LEU A 122 -3.35 -7.96 3.12
CA LEU A 122 -3.97 -6.64 3.05
C LEU A 122 -5.49 -6.77 2.85
N LEU A 123 -5.92 -7.67 1.97
CA LEU A 123 -7.35 -7.94 1.75
C LEU A 123 -8.02 -8.51 3.00
N ALA A 124 -7.35 -9.42 3.70
CA ALA A 124 -7.81 -9.98 4.97
C ALA A 124 -7.96 -8.88 6.03
N ALA A 125 -6.99 -7.98 6.15
CA ALA A 125 -7.05 -6.84 7.05
C ALA A 125 -8.22 -5.89 6.71
N VAL A 126 -8.40 -5.54 5.44
CA VAL A 126 -9.52 -4.68 4.98
C VAL A 126 -10.88 -5.32 5.26
N LEU A 127 -10.98 -6.65 5.16
CA LEU A 127 -12.20 -7.40 5.47
C LEU A 127 -12.42 -7.64 6.97
N GLY A 128 -11.50 -7.18 7.83
CA GLY A 128 -11.57 -7.42 9.28
C GLY A 128 -11.42 -8.89 9.65
N LYS A 129 -10.77 -9.70 8.81
CA LYS A 129 -10.47 -11.10 9.12
C LYS A 129 -9.35 -11.16 10.15
N GLN A 130 -9.39 -12.20 10.99
CA GLN A 130 -8.28 -12.52 11.87
C GLN A 130 -7.06 -12.88 11.02
N LEU A 131 -5.94 -12.18 11.27
CA LEU A 131 -4.66 -12.48 10.64
C LEU A 131 -3.90 -13.51 11.47
N HIS A 132 -3.18 -14.39 10.78
CA HIS A 132 -2.23 -15.33 11.37
C HIS A 132 -0.82 -14.90 10.96
N PRO A 133 -0.12 -14.07 11.75
CA PRO A 133 1.07 -13.35 11.30
C PRO A 133 2.15 -14.26 10.69
N PHE A 134 2.37 -15.43 11.27
CA PHE A 134 3.38 -16.38 10.79
C PHE A 134 3.00 -17.01 9.44
N ASP A 135 1.72 -17.34 9.24
CA ASP A 135 1.24 -17.93 7.99
C ASP A 135 1.23 -16.90 6.86
N GLU A 136 0.79 -15.67 7.16
CA GLU A 136 0.79 -14.55 6.21
C GLU A 136 2.21 -14.15 5.78
N LEU A 137 3.18 -14.29 6.70
CA LEU A 137 4.58 -13.98 6.43
C LEU A 137 5.16 -14.84 5.31
N ALA A 138 4.74 -16.10 5.17
CA ALA A 138 5.21 -16.98 4.10
C ALA A 138 4.95 -16.41 2.69
N THR A 139 3.89 -15.60 2.54
CA THR A 139 3.54 -14.94 1.28
C THR A 139 4.15 -13.53 1.19
N LEU A 140 4.26 -12.82 2.31
CA LEU A 140 4.74 -11.44 2.35
C LEU A 140 6.26 -11.33 2.27
N ASP A 141 6.96 -12.15 3.06
CA ASP A 141 8.42 -12.25 3.11
C ASP A 141 8.84 -13.72 3.30
N PRO A 142 8.96 -14.47 2.20
CA PRO A 142 9.32 -15.89 2.25
C PRO A 142 10.70 -16.15 2.88
N VAL A 143 11.61 -15.17 2.81
CA VAL A 143 12.97 -15.29 3.36
C VAL A 143 12.92 -15.17 4.87
N LEU A 144 12.23 -14.15 5.39
CA LEU A 144 12.04 -13.99 6.82
C LEU A 144 11.26 -15.17 7.40
N TYR A 145 10.20 -15.63 6.74
CA TYR A 145 9.46 -16.82 7.13
C TYR A 145 10.36 -18.05 7.26
N LYS A 146 11.22 -18.31 6.26
CA LYS A 146 12.18 -19.42 6.31
C LYS A 146 13.15 -19.28 7.47
N ASN A 147 13.70 -18.09 7.70
CA ASN A 147 14.67 -17.85 8.76
C ASN A 147 14.04 -18.00 10.16
N LEU A 148 12.82 -17.51 10.37
CA LEU A 148 12.10 -17.70 11.63
C LEU A 148 11.66 -19.16 11.83
N THR A 149 11.29 -19.86 10.76
CA THR A 149 11.00 -21.30 10.82
C THR A 149 12.25 -22.09 11.21
N PHE A 150 13.42 -21.72 10.66
CA PHE A 150 14.69 -22.32 11.04
C PHE A 150 15.00 -22.06 12.53
N LEU A 151 14.93 -20.80 12.97
CA LEU A 151 15.17 -20.42 14.36
C LEU A 151 14.28 -21.21 15.33
N LYS A 152 12.99 -21.34 15.00
CA LYS A 152 12.01 -22.08 15.81
C LYS A 152 12.35 -23.57 16.02
N HIS A 153 13.05 -24.20 15.09
CA HIS A 153 13.43 -25.61 15.18
C HIS A 153 14.93 -25.79 15.49
N TYR A 154 15.66 -24.70 15.71
CA TYR A 154 17.10 -24.77 15.94
C TYR A 154 17.44 -25.53 17.24
N SER A 155 16.61 -25.36 18.26
CA SER A 155 16.71 -26.08 19.54
C SER A 155 16.62 -27.61 19.43
N ASP A 156 16.12 -28.14 18.31
CA ASP A 156 16.05 -29.59 18.06
C ASP A 156 17.44 -30.19 17.78
N SER A 157 18.41 -29.37 17.36
CA SER A 157 19.78 -29.80 17.04
C SER A 157 20.87 -29.11 17.85
N ASP A 158 20.71 -27.84 18.21
CA ASP A 158 21.74 -26.98 18.81
C ASP A 158 21.13 -25.96 19.81
N ASP A 159 21.95 -25.16 20.50
CA ASP A 159 21.46 -24.17 21.47
C ASP A 159 21.23 -22.80 20.80
N VAL A 160 20.01 -22.27 20.83
CA VAL A 160 19.67 -20.94 20.25
C VAL A 160 20.56 -19.83 20.80
N ALA A 161 21.06 -19.95 22.04
CA ALA A 161 21.97 -18.98 22.63
C ALA A 161 23.28 -18.79 21.81
N ASP A 162 23.68 -19.79 21.02
CA ASP A 162 24.88 -19.75 20.16
C ASP A 162 24.72 -18.78 18.98
N LEU A 163 23.49 -18.39 18.63
CA LEU A 163 23.21 -17.43 17.56
C LEU A 163 23.42 -15.97 18.01
N GLU A 164 23.64 -15.73 19.30
CA GLU A 164 23.87 -14.42 19.92
C GLU A 164 22.82 -13.36 19.53
N LEU A 165 21.57 -13.79 19.33
CA LEU A 165 20.45 -12.92 19.02
C LEU A 165 19.97 -12.19 20.28
N THR A 166 19.33 -11.05 20.06
CA THR A 166 18.61 -10.28 21.07
C THR A 166 17.19 -10.01 20.56
N PHE A 167 16.28 -9.54 21.42
CA PHE A 167 14.93 -9.15 21.00
C PHE A 167 14.93 -7.81 20.25
N CYS A 168 15.69 -7.76 19.17
CA CYS A 168 15.85 -6.63 18.27
C CYS A 168 15.75 -7.07 16.82
N ALA A 169 15.21 -6.22 15.96
CA ALA A 169 15.26 -6.38 14.52
C ALA A 169 16.05 -5.23 13.90
N GLN A 170 16.70 -5.52 12.77
CA GLN A 170 17.28 -4.50 11.91
C GLN A 170 16.28 -4.14 10.82
N GLU A 171 15.98 -2.86 10.69
CA GLU A 171 15.13 -2.34 9.62
C GLU A 171 15.92 -1.33 8.78
N GLU A 172 15.87 -1.51 7.47
CA GLU A 172 16.37 -0.51 6.54
C GLU A 172 15.25 0.47 6.19
N PHE A 173 15.48 1.74 6.52
CA PHE A 173 14.57 2.83 6.21
C PHE A 173 15.33 3.94 5.49
N LEU A 174 14.99 4.17 4.21
CA LEU A 174 15.61 5.18 3.34
C LEU A 174 17.16 5.11 3.33
N GLY A 175 17.70 3.89 3.19
CA GLY A 175 19.14 3.64 3.16
C GLY A 175 19.86 3.72 4.51
N ARG A 176 19.11 3.89 5.61
CA ARG A 176 19.64 3.83 6.98
C ARG A 176 19.17 2.55 7.65
N ILE A 177 20.11 1.77 8.16
CA ILE A 177 19.79 0.60 8.99
C ILE A 177 19.62 1.09 10.42
N THR A 178 18.46 0.77 11.01
CA THR A 178 18.16 1.06 12.41
C THR A 178 17.85 -0.22 13.15
N THR A 179 18.18 -0.25 14.45
CA THR A 179 17.86 -1.38 15.33
C THR A 179 16.65 -1.02 16.17
N VAL A 180 15.56 -1.74 15.93
CA VAL A 180 14.28 -1.61 16.62
C VAL A 180 14.17 -2.69 17.67
N GLU A 181 13.82 -2.32 18.90
CA GLU A 181 13.53 -3.30 19.96
C GLU A 181 12.16 -3.93 19.72
N LEU A 182 12.08 -5.25 19.78
CA LEU A 182 10.84 -6.01 19.60
C LEU A 182 10.01 -6.07 20.89
N ILE A 183 10.69 -5.97 22.03
CA ILE A 183 10.11 -5.84 23.37
C ILE A 183 10.87 -4.74 24.14
N SER A 184 10.27 -4.19 25.20
CA SER A 184 10.90 -3.16 26.02
C SER A 184 12.23 -3.65 26.62
N GLY A 185 13.35 -2.96 26.32
CA GLY A 185 14.67 -3.37 26.78
C GLY A 185 15.24 -4.58 26.03
N GLY A 186 14.67 -4.90 24.86
CA GLY A 186 15.02 -6.08 24.07
C GLY A 186 16.48 -6.15 23.64
N ARG A 187 17.22 -5.03 23.65
CA ARG A 187 18.68 -5.00 23.39
C ARG A 187 19.50 -5.79 24.41
N ASP A 188 19.04 -5.82 25.66
CA ASP A 188 19.76 -6.46 26.76
C ASP A 188 19.25 -7.88 27.05
N ILE A 189 18.20 -8.32 26.34
CA ILE A 189 17.57 -9.63 26.49
C ILE A 189 18.05 -10.52 25.36
N LYS A 190 18.86 -11.54 25.70
CA LYS A 190 19.31 -12.56 24.75
C LYS A 190 18.17 -13.51 24.42
N VAL A 191 18.13 -13.95 23.17
CA VAL A 191 17.23 -15.04 22.75
C VAL A 191 17.84 -16.37 23.18
N ASP A 192 17.02 -17.25 23.74
CA ASP A 192 17.40 -18.60 24.15
C ASP A 192 16.28 -19.60 23.76
N ASN A 193 16.39 -20.86 24.21
CA ASN A 193 15.42 -21.89 23.85
C ASN A 193 14.07 -21.75 24.58
N GLU A 194 13.97 -20.91 25.61
CA GLU A 194 12.76 -20.76 26.43
C GLU A 194 11.89 -19.56 26.01
N ASN A 195 12.45 -18.57 25.31
CA ASN A 195 11.82 -17.27 25.05
C ASN A 195 11.47 -16.96 23.58
#